data_AF-A0A8B8HFL2-F1
#
_entry.id   AF-A0A8B8HFL2-F1
#
_cell.length_a   1.000
_cell.length_b   1.000
_cell.length_c   1.000
_cell.angle_alpha   90.00
_cell.angle_beta   90.00
_cell.angle_gamma   90.00
#
_symmetry.space_group_name_H-M   'P 1'
#
loop_
_entity.id
_entity.type
_entity.pdbx_description
1 polymer ?
#
loop_
_entity_poly.entity_id
_entity_poly.type
_entity_poly.pdbx_seq_one_letter_code
_entity_poly.pdbx_strand_id
1 'polypeptide(L)'
;MPYNRYIQISEERYNTLIGRYQKFIENIHDDDQDPISIYDPLPKKFLDELEVIREVSRELALKKDEDLKKADKQNEVETKVAETAENEVKIPAEPKV
;
A
#
# COMPACT_ATOMS: atom_id res chain seq x y z
N MET A 1 18.86 -32.79 -3.55
CA MET A 1 17.54 -32.51 -2.95
C MET A 1 16.48 -32.91 -3.98
N PRO A 2 15.65 -33.94 -3.76
CA PRO A 2 14.63 -34.28 -4.73
C PRO A 2 13.49 -33.26 -4.64
N TYR A 3 13.44 -32.34 -5.60
CA TYR A 3 12.34 -31.40 -5.80
C TYR A 3 11.19 -32.13 -6.52
N ASN A 4 10.36 -32.85 -5.77
CA ASN A 4 9.01 -33.25 -6.18
C ASN A 4 8.28 -33.90 -5.00
N ARG A 5 7.88 -33.08 -4.02
CA ARG A 5 6.76 -33.44 -3.13
C ARG A 5 5.49 -32.91 -3.77
N TYR A 6 4.96 -33.61 -4.77
CA TYR A 6 3.55 -33.44 -5.08
C TYR A 6 2.76 -33.91 -3.86
N ILE A 7 2.19 -32.96 -3.14
CA ILE A 7 1.31 -33.26 -2.01
C ILE A 7 0.08 -33.91 -2.62
N GLN A 8 -0.09 -35.21 -2.41
CA GLN A 8 -1.29 -35.90 -2.85
C GLN A 8 -2.48 -35.32 -2.07
N ILE A 9 -3.43 -34.76 -2.80
CA ILE A 9 -4.68 -34.23 -2.25
C ILE A 9 -5.63 -35.42 -2.08
N SER A 10 -6.47 -35.43 -1.03
CA SER A 10 -7.50 -36.45 -0.88
C SER A 10 -8.52 -36.39 -2.03
N GLU A 11 -9.10 -37.53 -2.38
CA GLU A 11 -10.11 -37.61 -3.44
C GLU A 11 -11.31 -36.69 -3.17
N GLU A 12 -11.75 -36.60 -1.91
CA GLU A 12 -12.81 -35.68 -1.48
C GLU A 12 -12.50 -34.21 -1.77
N ARG A 13 -11.25 -33.79 -1.50
CA ARG A 13 -10.81 -32.41 -1.72
C ARG A 13 -10.63 -32.15 -3.21
N TYR A 14 -10.17 -33.12 -3.98
CA TYR A 14 -10.15 -33.04 -5.45
C TYR A 14 -11.56 -32.85 -6.02
N ASN A 15 -12.53 -33.67 -5.59
CA ASN A 15 -13.93 -33.59 -6.03
C ASN A 15 -14.56 -32.24 -5.67
N THR A 16 -14.21 -31.68 -4.51
CA THR A 16 -14.66 -30.34 -4.12
C THR A 16 -14.08 -29.26 -5.03
N LEU A 17 -12.77 -29.33 -5.32
CA LEU A 17 -12.08 -28.34 -6.15
C LEU A 17 -12.59 -28.36 -7.59
N ILE A 18 -12.75 -29.56 -8.17
CA ILE A 18 -13.21 -29.71 -9.55
C ILE A 18 -14.67 -29.26 -9.71
N GLY A 19 -15.52 -29.49 -8.71
CA GLY A 19 -16.89 -28.97 -8.70
C GLY A 19 -16.95 -27.44 -8.67
N ARG A 20 -16.10 -26.77 -7.88
CA ARG A 20 -15.98 -25.30 -7.90
C ARG A 20 -15.44 -24.80 -9.24
N TYR A 21 -14.47 -25.50 -9.81
CA TYR A 21 -13.89 -25.17 -11.11
C TYR A 21 -14.91 -25.25 -12.26
N GLN A 22 -15.76 -26.27 -12.28
CA GLN A 22 -16.82 -26.40 -13.28
C GLN A 22 -17.80 -25.22 -13.21
N LYS A 23 -18.27 -24.88 -12.00
CA LYS A 23 -19.14 -23.70 -11.80
C LYS A 23 -18.49 -22.40 -12.23
N PHE A 24 -17.18 -22.26 -11.96
CA PHE A 24 -16.42 -21.11 -12.45
C PHE A 24 -16.42 -21.03 -13.98
N ILE A 25 -16.16 -22.14 -14.69
CA ILE A 25 -16.21 -22.18 -16.16
C ILE A 25 -17.60 -21.81 -16.68
N GLU A 26 -18.65 -22.33 -16.07
CA GLU A 26 -20.03 -22.05 -16.49
C GLU A 26 -20.37 -20.57 -16.39
N ASN A 27 -19.84 -19.87 -15.37
CA ASN A 27 -20.17 -18.49 -15.07
C ASN A 27 -19.08 -17.48 -15.52
N ILE A 28 -17.99 -17.93 -16.15
CA ILE A 28 -16.85 -17.05 -16.48
C ILE A 28 -17.21 -15.95 -17.51
N HIS A 29 -18.29 -16.15 -18.26
CA HIS A 29 -18.76 -15.24 -19.31
C HIS A 29 -20.01 -14.45 -18.90
N ASP A 30 -20.45 -14.54 -17.64
CA ASP A 30 -21.62 -13.86 -17.13
C ASP A 30 -21.21 -12.72 -16.18
N ASP A 31 -21.26 -11.49 -16.69
CA ASP A 31 -20.87 -10.27 -15.94
C ASP A 31 -21.88 -9.89 -14.84
N ASP A 32 -23.09 -10.46 -14.86
CA ASP A 32 -24.11 -10.25 -13.83
C ASP A 32 -23.95 -11.21 -12.63
N GLN A 33 -23.01 -12.16 -12.71
CA GLN A 33 -22.75 -13.13 -11.65
C GLN A 33 -21.53 -12.75 -10.80
N ASP A 34 -21.63 -13.06 -9.50
CA ASP A 34 -20.51 -12.85 -8.58
C ASP A 34 -19.30 -13.75 -8.94
N PRO A 35 -18.06 -13.23 -8.81
CA PRO A 35 -16.86 -14.00 -9.09
C PRO A 35 -16.77 -15.28 -8.24
N ILE A 36 -16.71 -16.43 -8.90
CA ILE A 36 -16.57 -17.73 -8.23
C ILE A 36 -15.09 -17.99 -7.90
N SER A 37 -14.79 -18.15 -6.61
CA SER A 37 -13.47 -18.62 -6.18
C SER A 37 -13.41 -20.15 -6.21
N ILE A 38 -12.39 -20.66 -6.91
CA ILE A 38 -12.12 -22.10 -7.00
C ILE A 38 -11.34 -22.58 -5.76
N TYR A 39 -10.52 -21.70 -5.19
CA TYR A 39 -9.60 -22.04 -4.11
C TYR A 39 -10.27 -22.00 -2.74
N ASP A 40 -9.67 -22.72 -1.80
CA ASP A 40 -10.09 -22.65 -0.41
C ASP A 40 -9.80 -21.26 0.17
N PRO A 41 -10.66 -20.76 1.08
CA PRO A 41 -10.40 -19.52 1.78
C PRO A 41 -9.11 -19.63 2.60
N LEU A 42 -8.41 -18.51 2.74
CA LEU A 42 -7.22 -18.45 3.58
C LEU A 42 -7.58 -18.82 5.03
N PRO A 43 -6.77 -19.66 5.68
CA PRO A 43 -6.91 -19.93 7.11
C PRO A 43 -6.96 -18.65 7.93
N LYS A 44 -7.78 -18.65 9.00
CA LYS A 44 -7.97 -17.49 9.88
C LYS A 44 -6.65 -16.86 10.34
N LYS A 45 -5.67 -17.67 10.72
CA LYS A 45 -4.34 -17.20 11.13
C LYS A 45 -3.70 -16.27 10.09
N PHE A 46 -3.77 -16.60 8.81
CA PHE A 46 -3.20 -15.76 7.76
C PHE A 46 -4.04 -14.49 7.52
N LEU A 47 -5.35 -14.56 7.73
CA LEU A 47 -6.21 -13.37 7.67
C LEU A 47 -5.87 -12.40 8.80
N ASP A 48 -5.67 -12.90 10.02
CA ASP A 48 -5.28 -12.10 11.18
C ASP A 48 -3.89 -11.46 10.96
N GLU A 49 -2.92 -12.21 10.41
CA GLU A 49 -1.61 -11.66 10.04
C GLU A 49 -1.70 -10.57 8.97
N LEU A 50 -2.54 -10.77 7.94
CA LEU A 50 -2.78 -9.76 6.91
C LEU A 50 -3.44 -8.49 7.46
N GLU A 51 -4.30 -8.62 8.47
CA GLU A 51 -4.94 -7.49 9.15
C GLU A 51 -3.89 -6.64 9.88
N VAL A 52 -3.01 -7.28 10.66
CA VAL A 52 -1.89 -6.59 11.32
C VAL A 52 -0.99 -5.88 10.31
N ILE A 53 -0.66 -6.53 9.19
CA ILE A 53 0.16 -5.91 8.14
C ILE A 53 -0.53 -4.68 7.56
N ARG A 54 -1.85 -4.73 7.34
CA ARG A 54 -2.64 -3.59 6.84
C ARG A 54 -2.65 -2.43 7.82
N GLU A 55 -2.81 -2.70 9.11
CA GLU A 55 -2.80 -1.67 10.15
C GLU A 55 -1.44 -0.96 10.21
N VAL A 56 -0.36 -1.74 10.34
CA VAL A 56 1.00 -1.18 10.40
C VAL A 56 1.35 -0.41 9.11
N SER A 57 0.95 -0.92 7.95
CA SER A 57 1.19 -0.23 6.67
C SER A 57 0.45 1.10 6.59
N ARG A 58 -0.78 1.16 7.12
CA ARG A 58 -1.57 2.40 7.16
C ARG A 58 -0.93 3.43 8.07
N GLU A 59 -0.48 3.03 9.26
CA GLU A 59 0.22 3.92 10.19
C GLU A 59 1.51 4.45 9.58
N LEU A 60 2.29 3.60 8.92
CA LEU A 60 3.52 4.00 8.23
C LEU A 60 3.25 4.97 7.08
N ALA A 61 2.18 4.75 6.31
CA ALA A 61 1.79 5.66 5.23
C ALA A 61 1.42 7.04 5.78
N LEU A 62 0.63 7.11 6.84
CA LEU A 62 0.28 8.38 7.50
C LEU A 62 1.52 9.10 8.04
N LYS A 63 2.41 8.35 8.71
CA LYS A 63 3.67 8.93 9.22
C LYS A 63 4.54 9.48 8.08
N LYS A 64 4.63 8.77 6.96
CA LYS A 64 5.35 9.24 5.78
C LYS A 64 4.76 10.56 5.27
N ASP A 65 3.44 10.68 5.17
CA ASP A 65 2.79 11.92 4.73
C ASP A 65 3.01 13.08 5.71
N GLU A 66 3.03 12.81 7.02
CA GLU A 66 3.37 13.81 8.03
C GLU A 66 4.82 14.28 7.94
N ASP A 67 5.74 13.35 7.75
CA ASP A 67 7.17 13.65 7.65
C ASP A 67 7.48 14.45 6.38
N LEU A 68 6.83 14.15 5.25
CA LEU A 68 6.89 14.97 4.03
C LEU A 68 6.38 16.39 4.29
N LYS A 69 5.20 16.55 4.92
CA LYS A 69 4.64 17.87 5.26
C LYS A 69 5.55 18.67 6.20
N LYS A 70 6.25 18.01 7.13
CA LYS A 70 7.22 18.68 8.01
C LYS A 70 8.46 19.13 7.26
N ALA A 71 8.98 18.28 6.37
CA ALA A 71 10.12 18.63 5.52
C ALA A 71 9.80 19.80 4.59
N ASP A 72 8.62 19.83 3.98
CA ASP A 72 8.17 20.94 3.13
C ASP A 72 8.08 22.25 3.93
N LYS A 73 7.54 22.19 5.15
CA LYS A 73 7.49 23.37 6.04
C LYS A 73 8.87 23.84 6.49
N GLN A 74 9.81 22.93 6.75
CA GLN A 74 11.18 23.31 7.09
C GLN A 74 11.89 23.99 5.91
N ASN A 75 11.72 23.47 4.69
CA ASN A 75 12.26 24.08 3.48
C ASN A 75 11.65 25.47 3.20
N GLU A 76 10.35 25.67 3.44
CA GLU A 76 9.72 27.00 3.33
C GLU A 76 10.22 28.00 4.39
N VAL A 77 10.54 27.53 5.60
CA VAL A 77 11.06 28.40 6.67
C VAL A 77 12.52 28.77 6.38
N GLU A 78 13.35 27.84 5.92
CA GLU A 78 14.74 28.11 5.55
C GLU A 78 14.85 29.08 4.36
N THR A 79 13.97 28.96 3.37
CA THR A 79 13.92 29.90 2.23
C THR A 79 13.46 31.30 2.64
N LYS A 80 12.45 31.43 3.51
CA LYS A 80 12.01 32.74 4.02
C LYS A 80 13.08 33.42 4.89
N VAL A 81 13.80 32.66 5.71
CA VAL A 81 14.90 33.20 6.54
C VAL A 81 16.06 33.68 5.66
N ALA A 82 16.38 32.96 4.58
CA ALA A 82 17.38 33.39 3.59
C ALA A 82 16.95 34.67 2.83
N GLU A 83 15.69 34.76 2.39
CA GLU A 83 15.16 35.98 1.72
C GLU A 83 15.09 37.21 2.65
N THR A 84 14.84 37.02 3.95
CA THR A 84 14.90 38.12 4.92
C THR A 84 16.34 38.58 5.21
N ALA A 85 17.31 37.65 5.22
CA ALA A 85 18.72 37.99 5.43
C ALA A 85 19.33 38.77 4.26
N GLU A 86 18.86 38.56 3.03
CA GLU A 86 19.33 39.32 1.86
C GLU A 86 18.70 40.71 1.73
N ASN A 87 17.51 40.95 2.29
CA ASN A 87 16.82 42.25 2.20
C ASN A 87 17.26 43.28 3.25
N GLU A 88 17.86 42.89 4.37
CA GLU A 88 18.35 43.85 5.39
C GLU A 88 19.66 44.58 5.00
N VAL A 89 20.36 44.14 3.95
CA VAL A 89 21.66 44.73 3.54
C VAL A 89 21.51 45.89 2.52
N LYS A 90 20.30 46.19 2.01
CA LYS A 90 20.09 47.18 0.95
C LYS A 90 19.05 48.26 1.30
N ILE A 91 19.35 49.18 2.23
CA ILE A 91 18.73 50.52 2.20
C ILE A 91 19.84 51.59 2.40
N PRO A 92 20.00 52.55 1.46
CA PRO A 92 21.09 53.54 1.45
C PRO A 92 20.75 54.77 2.29
N ALA A 93 21.75 55.39 2.90
CA ALA A 93 21.64 56.75 3.42
C ALA A 93 22.79 57.61 2.84
N GLU A 94 22.43 58.48 1.90
CA GLU A 94 23.23 59.61 1.43
C GLU A 94 23.58 60.56 2.60
N PRO A 95 24.49 61.51 2.39
CA PRO A 95 23.91 62.86 2.28
C PRO A 95 24.53 63.76 1.22
N LYS A 96 23.63 64.57 0.65
CA LYS A 96 23.85 65.89 0.02
C LYS A 96 24.82 66.77 0.83
N VAL A 97 25.79 67.40 0.16
CA VAL A 97 25.97 68.87 -0.05
C VAL A 97 26.87 69.07 -1.25
#